data_AF-A0A9P7X4D9-F1
#
_entry.id   AF-A0A9P7X4D9-F1
#
_cell.length_a   1.000
_cell.length_b   1.000
_cell.length_c   1.000
_cell.angle_alpha   90.00
_cell.angle_beta   90.00
_cell.angle_gamma   90.00
#
_symmetry.space_group_name_H-M   'P 1'
#
loop_
_entity.id
_entity.type
_entity.pdbx_description
1 polymer ?
#
loop_
_entity_poly.entity_id
_entity_poly.type
_entity_poly.pdbx_seq_one_letter_code
_entity_poly.pdbx_strand_id
1 'polypeptide(L)'
;MASNVNQYIGRALACLVDGARDQAIRSLDSRGRRQQMLQELDLLQSLYKTLGQCIQRHIAETKRQLNLSAPIYSLPNELLIEIFALVHALDYPHLGNLCLIRLGLVSTDWGRIVFETPSLWGHISTIHPVEQNRTAIRLSKGYPVRVAYYHDYMGSGGSETAFIRFASQEAHRWQMAHFHVGDYTLPLLHDFAALSVPRLEELLIDCSTVPEELLQGVSINIFGGVADRLRHVTLCDPPVPWSSRLLSRLETLSISSRDAHFAPTTSEITAILRQCPDLRAFSLFELGGDEIHVSGAAPSEAETVHLPALTSFVLQLRNAEVFNRIISSIRIPACTEFDLECFYSTGNPFSSGARHFTSALSSAI
;
A
#
# COMPACT_ATOMS: atom_id res chain seq x y z
N MET A 1 8.97 -46.62 -11.91
CA MET A 1 9.58 -45.92 -13.08
C MET A 1 10.98 -45.38 -12.83
N ALA A 2 11.33 -44.87 -11.63
CA ALA A 2 12.69 -44.39 -11.30
C ALA A 2 13.82 -45.43 -11.48
N SER A 3 13.53 -46.73 -11.30
CA SER A 3 14.49 -47.82 -11.49
C SER A 3 14.98 -47.99 -12.94
N ASN A 4 14.19 -47.63 -13.95
CA ASN A 4 14.57 -47.82 -15.35
C ASN A 4 15.48 -46.70 -15.88
N VAL A 5 15.36 -45.48 -15.34
CA VAL A 5 16.16 -44.33 -15.77
C VAL A 5 17.61 -44.45 -15.29
N ASN A 6 17.82 -44.87 -14.04
CA ASN A 6 19.17 -45.13 -13.51
C ASN A 6 19.89 -46.26 -14.27
N GLN A 7 19.15 -47.29 -14.70
CA GLN A 7 19.72 -48.39 -15.48
C GLN A 7 20.11 -47.96 -16.91
N TYR A 8 19.35 -47.05 -17.52
CA TYR A 8 19.64 -46.52 -18.85
C TYR A 8 20.84 -45.57 -18.85
N ILE A 9 20.92 -44.67 -17.86
CA ILE A 9 22.05 -43.73 -17.71
C ILE A 9 23.34 -44.51 -17.41
N GLY A 10 23.28 -45.52 -16.53
CA GLY A 10 24.43 -46.36 -16.22
C GLY A 10 24.99 -47.12 -17.42
N ARG A 11 24.12 -47.68 -18.28
CA ARG A 11 24.54 -48.41 -19.49
C ARG A 11 25.09 -47.49 -20.57
N ALA A 12 24.50 -46.31 -20.77
CA ALA A 12 24.99 -45.34 -21.74
C ALA A 12 26.38 -44.81 -21.37
N LEU A 13 26.63 -44.57 -20.07
CA LEU A 13 27.95 -44.16 -19.57
C LEU A 13 29.00 -45.26 -19.70
N ALA A 14 28.63 -46.53 -19.39
CA ALA A 14 29.55 -47.65 -19.53
C ALA A 14 30.01 -47.86 -20.99
N CYS A 15 29.09 -47.82 -21.96
CA CYS A 15 29.46 -47.96 -23.38
C CYS A 15 30.32 -46.81 -23.92
N LEU A 16 30.12 -45.58 -23.43
CA LEU A 16 30.93 -44.42 -23.84
C LEU A 16 32.36 -44.51 -23.29
N VAL A 17 32.52 -44.97 -22.05
CA VAL A 17 33.83 -45.14 -21.41
C VAL A 17 34.62 -46.28 -22.06
N ASP A 18 33.97 -47.41 -22.36
CA ASP A 18 34.64 -48.56 -22.98
C ASP A 18 35.03 -48.27 -24.44
N GLY A 19 34.20 -47.54 -25.19
CA GLY A 19 34.50 -47.15 -26.58
C GLY A 19 35.69 -46.19 -26.71
N ALA A 20 35.82 -45.23 -25.78
CA ALA A 20 36.96 -44.30 -25.76
C ALA A 20 38.28 -45.02 -25.41
N ARG A 21 38.21 -46.01 -24.52
CA ARG A 21 39.37 -46.78 -24.04
C ARG A 21 39.98 -47.68 -25.12
N ASP A 22 39.16 -48.34 -25.93
CA ASP A 22 39.63 -49.28 -26.96
C ASP A 22 40.27 -48.59 -28.18
N GLN A 23 39.91 -47.33 -28.43
CA GLN A 23 40.45 -46.54 -29.54
C GLN A 23 41.85 -45.96 -29.22
N ALA A 24 42.17 -45.80 -27.93
CA ALA A 24 43.43 -45.22 -27.47
C ALA A 24 44.64 -46.17 -27.55
N ILE A 25 44.42 -47.49 -27.62
CA ILE A 25 45.48 -48.50 -27.45
C ILE A 25 46.30 -48.78 -28.73
N ARG A 26 45.90 -48.31 -29.91
CA ARG A 26 46.43 -48.83 -31.21
C ARG A 26 47.41 -47.96 -32.01
N SER A 27 47.98 -46.92 -31.44
CA SER A 27 49.03 -46.12 -32.10
C SER A 27 49.98 -45.66 -31.00
N LEU A 28 51.25 -45.33 -31.28
CA LEU A 28 51.85 -44.08 -30.77
C LEU A 28 53.37 -43.97 -30.97
N ASP A 29 53.72 -42.88 -31.67
CA ASP A 29 54.93 -42.07 -31.52
C ASP A 29 54.68 -40.93 -30.47
N SER A 30 55.73 -40.49 -29.78
CA SER A 30 55.70 -39.68 -28.54
C SER A 30 55.06 -38.29 -28.67
N ARG A 31 55.12 -37.62 -29.83
CA ARG A 31 54.41 -36.35 -30.08
C ARG A 31 52.91 -36.55 -30.32
N GLY A 32 52.52 -37.69 -30.90
CA GLY A 32 51.12 -38.09 -31.05
C GLY A 32 50.42 -38.27 -29.69
N ARG A 33 51.15 -38.74 -28.67
CA ARG A 33 50.61 -39.02 -27.31
C ARG A 33 50.04 -37.78 -26.66
N ARG A 34 50.78 -36.68 -26.72
CA ARG A 34 50.36 -35.42 -26.09
C ARG A 34 49.14 -34.83 -26.80
N GLN A 35 49.12 -34.84 -28.14
CA GLN A 35 48.00 -34.35 -28.93
C GLN A 35 46.73 -35.19 -28.67
N GLN A 36 46.89 -36.52 -28.61
CA GLN A 36 45.80 -37.46 -28.34
C GLN A 36 45.26 -37.31 -26.92
N MET A 37 46.13 -37.17 -25.91
CA MET A 37 45.70 -36.90 -24.53
C MET A 37 44.96 -35.56 -24.37
N LEU A 38 45.37 -34.51 -25.09
CA LEU A 38 44.65 -33.24 -25.08
C LEU A 38 43.26 -33.37 -25.74
N GLN A 39 43.15 -34.07 -26.86
CA GLN A 39 41.85 -34.35 -27.50
C GLN A 39 40.94 -35.18 -26.61
N GLU A 40 41.49 -36.17 -25.92
CA GLU A 40 40.74 -37.00 -24.97
C GLU A 40 40.26 -36.18 -23.76
N LEU A 41 41.10 -35.28 -23.24
CA LEU A 41 40.72 -34.36 -22.17
C LEU A 41 39.58 -33.42 -22.61
N ASP A 42 39.69 -32.80 -23.80
CA ASP A 42 38.65 -31.92 -24.35
C ASP A 42 37.32 -32.67 -24.56
N LEU A 43 37.39 -33.92 -25.02
CA LEU A 43 36.23 -34.78 -25.20
C LEU A 43 35.57 -35.11 -23.85
N LEU A 44 36.35 -35.49 -22.83
CA LEU A 44 35.85 -35.76 -21.49
C LEU A 44 35.23 -34.52 -20.84
N GLN A 45 35.85 -33.35 -21.02
CA GLN A 45 35.29 -32.07 -20.54
C GLN A 45 33.95 -31.75 -21.22
N SER A 46 33.85 -31.96 -22.53
CA SER A 46 32.60 -31.77 -23.29
C SER A 46 31.51 -32.76 -22.87
N LEU A 47 31.86 -34.04 -22.66
CA LEU A 47 30.95 -35.07 -22.16
C LEU A 47 30.43 -34.74 -20.76
N TYR A 48 31.31 -34.33 -19.84
CA TYR A 48 30.93 -33.92 -18.49
C TYR A 48 29.95 -32.75 -18.51
N LYS A 49 30.22 -31.73 -19.33
CA LYS A 49 29.32 -30.57 -19.51
C LYS A 49 27.95 -31.00 -20.05
N THR A 50 27.93 -31.88 -21.04
CA THR A 50 26.70 -32.39 -21.67
C THR A 50 25.88 -33.23 -20.69
N LEU A 51 26.53 -34.11 -19.93
CA LEU A 51 25.89 -34.91 -18.89
C LEU A 51 25.30 -34.02 -17.79
N GLY A 52 26.05 -33.01 -17.34
CA GLY A 52 25.58 -32.02 -16.37
C GLY A 52 24.31 -31.30 -16.86
N GLN A 53 24.28 -30.86 -18.12
CA GLN A 53 23.09 -30.25 -18.71
C GLN A 53 21.90 -31.22 -18.79
N CYS A 54 22.14 -32.49 -19.13
CA CYS A 54 21.10 -33.52 -19.21
C CYS A 54 20.46 -33.78 -17.84
N ILE A 55 21.29 -33.93 -16.79
CA ILE A 55 20.82 -34.11 -15.41
C ILE A 55 19.98 -32.91 -14.97
N GLN A 56 20.44 -31.68 -15.22
CA GLN A 56 19.69 -30.47 -14.87
C GLN A 56 18.33 -30.40 -15.56
N ARG A 57 18.23 -30.78 -16.85
CA ARG A 57 16.94 -30.86 -17.56
C ARG A 57 16.01 -31.88 -16.94
N HIS A 58 16.51 -33.05 -16.57
CA HIS A 58 15.68 -34.09 -15.97
C HIS A 58 15.18 -33.70 -14.57
N ILE A 59 16.01 -33.04 -13.76
CA ILE A 59 15.61 -32.47 -12.46
C ILE A 59 14.51 -31.41 -12.67
N ALA A 60 14.68 -30.51 -13.64
CA ALA A 60 13.69 -29.48 -13.94
C ALA A 60 12.34 -30.08 -14.37
N GLU A 61 12.36 -31.08 -15.25
CA GLU A 61 11.15 -31.78 -15.71
C GLU A 61 10.46 -32.55 -14.58
N THR A 62 11.22 -33.26 -13.73
CA THR A 62 10.65 -33.96 -12.57
C THR A 62 10.01 -32.98 -11.59
N LYS A 63 10.68 -31.85 -11.30
CA LYS A 63 10.10 -30.78 -10.48
C LYS A 63 8.84 -30.20 -11.11
N ARG A 64 8.82 -30.01 -12.43
CA ARG A 64 7.64 -29.54 -13.17
C ARG A 64 6.47 -30.51 -13.01
N GLN A 65 6.68 -31.81 -13.16
CA GLN A 65 5.62 -32.81 -12.98
C GLN A 65 5.09 -32.85 -11.54
N LEU A 66 5.98 -32.78 -10.56
CA LEU A 66 5.58 -32.69 -9.15
C LEU A 66 4.76 -31.42 -8.88
N ASN A 67 5.20 -30.28 -9.40
CA ASN A 67 4.48 -29.03 -9.29
C ASN A 67 3.09 -29.13 -9.93
N LEU A 68 2.97 -29.66 -11.15
CA LEU A 68 1.68 -29.87 -11.81
C LEU A 68 0.71 -30.78 -11.03
N SER A 69 1.23 -31.62 -10.13
CA SER A 69 0.39 -32.46 -9.25
C SER A 69 -0.04 -31.76 -7.95
N ALA A 70 0.58 -30.62 -7.60
CA ALA A 70 0.21 -29.88 -6.41
C ALA A 70 -1.12 -29.15 -6.63
N PRO A 71 -2.06 -29.15 -5.65
CA PRO A 71 -3.38 -28.53 -5.79
C PRO A 71 -3.37 -27.04 -6.18
N ILE A 72 -2.27 -26.33 -5.88
CA ILE A 72 -2.14 -24.92 -6.21
C ILE A 72 -2.07 -24.67 -7.73
N TYR A 73 -1.61 -25.65 -8.52
CA TYR A 73 -1.54 -25.54 -9.98
C TYR A 73 -2.88 -25.87 -10.67
N SER A 74 -3.89 -26.36 -9.94
CA SER A 74 -5.25 -26.47 -10.46
C SER A 74 -6.09 -25.22 -10.21
N LEU A 75 -5.52 -24.18 -9.58
CA LEU A 75 -6.21 -22.91 -9.40
C LEU A 75 -6.25 -22.14 -10.73
N PRO A 76 -7.40 -21.54 -11.08
CA PRO A 76 -7.48 -20.54 -12.14
C PRO A 76 -6.51 -19.38 -11.89
N ASN A 77 -6.03 -18.77 -12.98
CA ASN A 77 -5.06 -17.67 -12.90
C ASN A 77 -5.62 -16.49 -12.10
N GLU A 78 -6.93 -16.25 -12.17
CA GLU A 78 -7.63 -15.19 -11.46
C GLU A 78 -7.47 -15.35 -9.94
N LEU A 79 -7.64 -16.58 -9.43
CA LEU A 79 -7.45 -16.85 -8.00
C LEU A 79 -5.99 -16.71 -7.58
N LEU A 80 -5.04 -17.11 -8.44
CA LEU A 80 -3.62 -16.90 -8.17
C LEU A 80 -3.26 -15.41 -8.12
N ILE A 81 -3.82 -14.60 -9.02
CA ILE A 81 -3.62 -13.14 -9.01
C ILE A 81 -4.15 -12.53 -7.72
N GLU A 82 -5.35 -12.91 -7.27
CA GLU A 82 -5.91 -12.45 -6.00
C GLU A 82 -5.04 -12.86 -4.81
N ILE A 83 -4.56 -14.10 -4.79
CA ILE A 83 -3.62 -14.56 -3.75
C ILE A 83 -2.32 -13.73 -3.79
N PHE A 84 -1.76 -13.46 -4.96
CA PHE A 84 -0.55 -12.64 -5.08
C PHE A 84 -0.78 -11.20 -4.63
N ALA A 85 -1.94 -10.62 -4.95
CA ALA A 85 -2.33 -9.29 -4.50
C ALA A 85 -2.47 -9.24 -2.97
N LEU A 86 -3.09 -10.25 -2.36
CA LEU A 86 -3.20 -10.38 -0.90
C LEU A 86 -1.84 -10.55 -0.24
N VAL A 87 -0.98 -11.43 -0.77
CA VAL A 87 0.38 -11.61 -0.24
C VAL A 87 1.16 -10.30 -0.35
N HIS A 88 1.05 -9.58 -1.46
CA HIS A 88 1.69 -8.28 -1.64
C HIS A 88 1.17 -7.21 -0.67
N ALA A 89 -0.13 -7.22 -0.36
CA ALA A 89 -0.74 -6.31 0.60
C ALA A 89 -0.44 -6.65 2.07
N LEU A 90 -0.28 -7.95 2.39
CA LEU A 90 0.03 -8.45 3.73
C LEU A 90 1.52 -8.42 4.05
N ASP A 91 2.38 -8.54 3.04
CA ASP A 91 3.82 -8.45 3.26
C ASP A 91 4.13 -7.06 3.81
N TYR A 92 4.62 -7.05 5.06
CA TYR A 92 5.03 -5.85 5.78
C TYR A 92 5.76 -4.89 4.83
N PRO A 93 5.58 -3.56 5.02
CA PRO A 93 5.97 -2.50 4.08
C PRO A 93 7.42 -2.57 3.54
N HIS A 94 8.29 -3.37 4.16
CA HIS A 94 9.69 -3.56 3.81
C HIS A 94 9.95 -4.43 2.57
N LEU A 95 9.09 -5.40 2.22
CA LEU A 95 9.37 -6.28 1.06
C LEU A 95 8.82 -5.72 -0.26
N GLY A 96 7.64 -5.10 -0.23
CA GLY A 96 7.06 -4.42 -1.39
C GLY A 96 7.08 -5.26 -2.67
N ASN A 97 7.59 -4.64 -3.74
CA ASN A 97 7.69 -5.26 -5.06
C ASN A 97 8.71 -6.42 -5.13
N LEU A 98 9.60 -6.59 -4.13
CA LEU A 98 10.48 -7.75 -4.08
C LEU A 98 9.71 -9.06 -3.84
N CYS A 99 8.57 -8.99 -3.15
CA CYS A 99 7.70 -10.17 -2.99
C CYS A 99 7.20 -10.65 -4.35
N LEU A 100 6.70 -9.75 -5.19
CA LEU A 100 6.23 -10.08 -6.54
C LEU A 100 7.36 -10.67 -7.38
N ILE A 101 8.56 -10.09 -7.31
CA ILE A 101 9.74 -10.65 -7.98
C ILE A 101 10.01 -12.07 -7.50
N ARG A 102 9.99 -12.34 -6.19
CA ARG A 102 10.18 -13.68 -5.61
C ARG A 102 9.09 -14.65 -6.06
N LEU A 103 7.82 -14.23 -6.08
CA LEU A 103 6.71 -15.03 -6.60
C LEU A 103 6.93 -15.38 -8.07
N GLY A 104 7.41 -14.43 -8.86
CA GLY A 104 7.74 -14.65 -10.27
C GLY A 104 8.91 -15.62 -10.50
N LEU A 105 9.76 -15.85 -9.49
CA LEU A 105 10.87 -16.80 -9.56
C LEU A 105 10.48 -18.23 -9.16
N VAL A 106 9.26 -18.46 -8.65
CA VAL A 106 8.80 -19.80 -8.22
C VAL A 106 8.69 -20.75 -9.41
N SER A 107 8.09 -20.30 -10.51
CA SER A 107 7.93 -21.08 -11.74
C SER A 107 7.76 -20.16 -12.95
N THR A 108 7.94 -20.69 -14.16
CA THR A 108 7.74 -19.92 -15.40
C THR A 108 6.31 -19.41 -15.54
N ASP A 109 5.32 -20.18 -15.09
CA ASP A 109 3.90 -19.81 -15.17
C ASP A 109 3.58 -18.70 -14.16
N TRP A 110 4.12 -18.78 -12.95
CA TRP A 110 3.96 -17.74 -11.93
C TRP A 110 4.67 -16.45 -12.36
N GLY A 111 5.88 -16.55 -12.90
CA GLY A 111 6.59 -15.42 -13.51
C GLY A 111 5.76 -14.75 -14.58
N ARG A 112 5.20 -15.53 -15.51
CA ARG A 112 4.32 -15.01 -16.56
C ARG A 112 3.12 -14.28 -15.97
N ILE A 113 2.39 -14.90 -15.04
CA ILE A 113 1.24 -14.28 -14.37
C ILE A 113 1.65 -12.97 -13.70
N VAL A 114 2.70 -12.98 -12.88
CA VAL A 114 3.16 -11.80 -12.13
C VAL A 114 3.59 -10.67 -13.07
N PHE A 115 4.45 -10.94 -14.06
CA PHE A 115 4.99 -9.89 -14.93
C PHE A 115 4.02 -9.43 -16.04
N GLU A 116 3.02 -10.23 -16.39
CA GLU A 116 2.00 -9.86 -17.37
C GLU A 116 0.76 -9.19 -16.77
N THR A 117 0.54 -9.31 -15.45
CA THR A 117 -0.62 -8.75 -14.74
C THR A 117 -0.31 -7.36 -14.18
N PRO A 118 -0.78 -6.27 -14.82
CA PRO A 118 -0.34 -4.92 -14.47
C PRO A 118 -0.88 -4.43 -13.12
N SER A 119 -2.03 -4.96 -12.67
CA SER A 119 -2.65 -4.60 -11.38
C SER A 119 -1.78 -4.93 -10.17
N LEU A 120 -0.89 -5.91 -10.27
CA LEU A 120 0.05 -6.26 -9.21
C LEU A 120 1.15 -5.20 -9.02
N TRP A 121 1.44 -4.40 -10.05
CA TRP A 121 2.54 -3.43 -10.05
C TRP A 121 2.09 -1.98 -9.82
N GLY A 122 0.82 -1.79 -9.44
CA GLY A 122 0.24 -0.47 -9.21
C GLY A 122 0.72 0.22 -7.93
N HIS A 123 1.46 -0.44 -7.05
CA HIS A 123 1.89 0.14 -5.78
C HIS A 123 3.34 0.65 -5.83
N ILE A 124 3.54 1.92 -5.46
CA ILE A 124 4.86 2.54 -5.33
C ILE A 124 5.00 3.22 -3.97
N SER A 125 6.20 3.13 -3.39
CA SER A 125 6.47 3.67 -2.05
C SER A 125 7.90 4.15 -1.86
N THR A 126 8.11 5.14 -0.99
CA THR A 126 9.46 5.60 -0.58
C THR A 126 10.29 4.50 0.09
N ILE A 127 9.64 3.50 0.70
CA ILE A 127 10.32 2.36 1.32
C ILE A 127 11.05 1.52 0.27
N HIS A 128 10.68 1.65 -1.01
CA HIS A 128 11.29 0.92 -2.10
C HIS A 128 12.30 1.80 -2.84
N PRO A 129 13.46 1.25 -3.23
CA PRO A 129 14.40 1.97 -4.09
C PRO A 129 13.72 2.52 -5.34
N VAL A 130 14.10 3.73 -5.76
CA VAL A 130 13.50 4.42 -6.93
C VAL A 130 13.51 3.55 -8.19
N GLU A 131 14.55 2.75 -8.43
CA GLU A 131 14.61 1.85 -9.59
C GLU A 131 13.58 0.71 -9.53
N GLN A 132 13.20 0.26 -8.33
CA GLN A 132 12.11 -0.72 -8.17
C GLN A 132 10.77 -0.06 -8.48
N ASN A 133 10.53 1.15 -7.98
CA ASN A 133 9.31 1.91 -8.29
C ASN A 133 9.20 2.22 -9.79
N ARG A 134 10.31 2.55 -10.46
CA ARG A 134 10.35 2.70 -11.93
C ARG A 134 9.98 1.42 -12.65
N THR A 135 10.48 0.29 -12.18
CA THR A 135 10.13 -1.02 -12.72
C THR A 135 8.64 -1.32 -12.54
N ALA A 136 8.09 -1.03 -11.36
CA ALA A 136 6.67 -1.19 -11.07
C ALA A 136 5.79 -0.31 -11.97
N ILE A 137 6.09 0.99 -12.09
CA ILE A 137 5.37 1.88 -13.01
C ILE A 137 5.43 1.38 -14.45
N ARG A 138 6.58 0.91 -14.93
CA ARG A 138 6.67 0.32 -16.28
C ARG A 138 5.78 -0.93 -16.43
N LEU A 139 5.80 -1.82 -15.45
CA LEU A 139 5.04 -3.07 -15.47
C LEU A 139 3.53 -2.87 -15.23
N SER A 140 3.13 -1.76 -14.61
CA SER A 140 1.73 -1.39 -14.41
C SER A 140 1.01 -0.98 -15.69
N LYS A 141 1.72 -0.72 -16.81
CA LYS A 141 1.13 -0.51 -18.16
C LYS A 141 -0.09 0.44 -18.21
N GLY A 142 -0.07 1.53 -17.45
CA GLY A 142 -1.17 2.50 -17.41
C GLY A 142 -2.28 2.20 -16.39
N TYR A 143 -2.20 1.09 -15.66
CA TYR A 143 -3.11 0.73 -14.58
C TYR A 143 -3.11 1.81 -13.47
N PRO A 144 -4.21 1.99 -12.72
CA PRO A 144 -4.21 2.91 -11.57
C PRO A 144 -3.07 2.67 -10.59
N VAL A 145 -2.56 3.74 -10.01
CA VAL A 145 -1.38 3.73 -9.13
C VAL A 145 -1.79 4.07 -7.70
N ARG A 146 -1.26 3.33 -6.74
CA ARG A 146 -1.37 3.57 -5.30
C ARG A 146 -0.01 4.07 -4.83
N VAL A 147 0.04 5.31 -4.35
CA VAL A 147 1.27 5.96 -3.89
C VAL A 147 1.25 6.01 -2.37
N ALA A 148 2.32 5.52 -1.75
CA ALA A 148 2.51 5.63 -0.32
C ALA A 148 3.85 6.30 -0.02
N TYR A 149 3.81 7.44 0.65
CA TYR A 149 4.97 8.17 1.08
C TYR A 149 5.13 8.01 2.57
N TYR A 150 6.24 7.40 2.98
CA TYR A 150 6.63 7.28 4.38
C TYR A 150 7.88 8.11 4.59
N HIS A 151 7.81 9.05 5.52
CA HIS A 151 8.98 9.75 6.00
C HIS A 151 9.93 8.77 6.70
N ASP A 152 11.15 8.64 6.18
CA ASP A 152 12.16 7.74 6.73
C ASP A 152 12.93 8.42 7.85
N TYR A 153 12.62 8.05 9.10
CA TYR A 153 13.37 8.49 10.28
C TYR A 153 14.86 8.12 10.23
N MET A 154 15.27 7.18 9.36
CA MET A 154 16.64 6.70 9.26
C MET A 154 17.52 7.54 8.32
N GLY A 155 17.04 8.69 7.83
CA GLY A 155 17.90 9.79 7.36
C GLY A 155 18.42 9.68 5.92
N SER A 156 17.69 9.01 5.02
CA SER A 156 18.07 8.93 3.59
C SER A 156 17.49 10.06 2.72
N GLY A 157 17.42 11.30 3.25
CA GLY A 157 16.64 12.43 2.73
C GLY A 157 16.88 12.87 1.27
N GLY A 158 17.91 12.37 0.59
CA GLY A 158 18.09 12.56 -0.86
C GLY A 158 17.12 11.75 -1.73
N SER A 159 16.61 10.62 -1.23
CA SER A 159 15.77 9.71 -2.02
C SER A 159 14.31 10.15 -2.12
N GLU A 160 13.82 10.87 -1.11
CA GLU A 160 12.42 11.26 -0.95
C GLU A 160 11.96 12.29 -2.00
N THR A 161 12.72 13.37 -2.20
CA THR A 161 12.42 14.40 -3.21
C THR A 161 12.44 13.83 -4.62
N ALA A 162 13.38 12.91 -4.89
CA ALA A 162 13.46 12.21 -6.16
C ALA A 162 12.25 11.30 -6.38
N PHE A 163 11.80 10.59 -5.34
CA PHE A 163 10.59 9.78 -5.38
C PHE A 163 9.35 10.63 -5.65
N ILE A 164 9.12 11.71 -4.88
CA ILE A 164 7.95 12.57 -5.05
C ILE A 164 7.91 13.15 -6.47
N ARG A 165 9.03 13.71 -6.95
CA ARG A 165 9.10 14.25 -8.32
C ARG A 165 8.78 13.20 -9.38
N PHE A 166 9.25 11.97 -9.18
CA PHE A 166 8.94 10.84 -10.06
C PHE A 166 7.46 10.43 -9.97
N ALA A 167 6.93 10.21 -8.77
CA ALA A 167 5.56 9.76 -8.55
C ALA A 167 4.54 10.79 -9.08
N SER A 168 4.81 12.09 -8.91
CA SER A 168 3.97 13.19 -9.38
C SER A 168 3.80 13.22 -10.90
N GLN A 169 4.74 12.67 -11.68
CA GLN A 169 4.58 12.53 -13.13
C GLN A 169 3.43 11.57 -13.49
N GLU A 170 3.11 10.64 -12.59
CA GLU A 170 2.03 9.66 -12.73
C GLU A 170 0.74 10.07 -11.99
N ALA A 171 0.64 11.32 -11.50
CA ALA A 171 -0.49 11.83 -10.71
C ALA A 171 -1.86 11.60 -11.37
N HIS A 172 -1.92 11.69 -12.70
CA HIS A 172 -3.13 11.46 -13.49
C HIS A 172 -3.72 10.05 -13.35
N ARG A 173 -2.93 9.08 -12.85
CA ARG A 173 -3.30 7.68 -12.62
C ARG A 173 -3.47 7.33 -11.16
N TRP A 174 -3.21 8.25 -10.23
CA TRP A 174 -3.33 7.97 -8.80
C TRP A 174 -4.77 7.62 -8.46
N GLN A 175 -4.95 6.48 -7.81
CA GLN A 175 -6.21 6.03 -7.22
C GLN A 175 -6.18 6.18 -5.69
N MET A 176 -5.01 6.00 -5.11
CA MET A 176 -4.76 6.15 -3.68
C MET A 176 -3.47 6.92 -3.48
N ALA A 177 -3.49 7.87 -2.55
CA ALA A 177 -2.31 8.63 -2.16
C ALA A 177 -2.26 8.74 -0.63
N HIS A 178 -1.24 8.13 -0.03
CA HIS A 178 -0.99 8.19 1.41
C HIS A 178 0.31 8.95 1.66
N PHE A 179 0.28 9.98 2.49
CA PHE A 179 1.42 10.82 2.81
C PHE A 179 1.63 10.91 4.31
N HIS A 180 2.68 10.26 4.82
CA HIS A 180 3.21 10.49 6.16
C HIS A 180 4.32 11.54 6.06
N VAL A 181 3.98 12.76 6.46
CA VAL A 181 4.73 13.98 6.18
C VAL A 181 5.66 14.27 7.36
N GLY A 182 6.96 14.36 7.07
CA GLY A 182 7.96 14.88 7.98
C GLY A 182 8.28 16.36 7.74
N ASP A 183 9.08 16.94 8.64
CA ASP A 183 9.56 18.32 8.61
C ASP A 183 10.17 18.75 7.26
N TYR A 184 11.01 17.91 6.65
CA TYR A 184 11.66 18.21 5.36
C TYR A 184 10.73 18.08 4.15
N THR A 185 9.57 17.46 4.33
CA THR A 185 8.68 17.04 3.25
C THR A 185 7.43 17.91 3.16
N LEU A 186 7.15 18.65 4.23
CA LEU A 186 6.09 19.66 4.28
C LEU A 186 6.16 20.65 3.10
N PRO A 187 7.34 21.19 2.69
CA PRO A 187 7.42 22.05 1.52
C PRO A 187 6.99 21.38 0.21
N LEU A 188 7.14 20.05 0.10
CA LEU A 188 6.81 19.30 -1.10
C LEU A 188 5.29 19.15 -1.29
N LEU A 189 4.51 19.25 -0.21
CA LEU A 189 3.05 19.26 -0.30
C LEU A 189 2.54 20.50 -1.04
N HIS A 190 3.26 21.63 -1.01
CA HIS A 190 2.88 22.81 -1.80
C HIS A 190 2.95 22.54 -3.30
N ASP A 191 3.91 21.71 -3.75
CA ASP A 191 4.03 21.32 -5.14
C ASP A 191 2.81 20.49 -5.60
N PHE A 192 2.08 19.85 -4.68
CA PHE A 192 0.88 19.09 -4.99
C PHE A 192 -0.31 19.94 -5.39
N ALA A 193 -0.30 21.24 -5.10
CA ALA A 193 -1.38 22.14 -5.48
C ALA A 193 -1.60 22.18 -7.01
N ALA A 194 -0.55 21.94 -7.80
CA ALA A 194 -0.62 21.96 -9.26
C ALA A 194 -0.93 20.59 -9.90
N LEU A 195 -1.00 19.51 -9.10
CA LEU A 195 -1.19 18.17 -9.64
C LEU A 195 -2.64 17.90 -10.04
N SER A 196 -2.82 17.29 -11.21
CA SER A 196 -4.12 16.78 -11.65
C SER A 196 -4.25 15.31 -11.25
N VAL A 197 -5.24 15.02 -10.39
CA VAL A 197 -5.50 13.69 -9.82
C VAL A 197 -6.94 13.22 -10.12
N PRO A 198 -7.34 13.11 -11.39
CA PRO A 198 -8.73 12.86 -11.79
C PRO A 198 -9.28 11.47 -11.40
N ARG A 199 -8.40 10.56 -10.95
CA ARG A 199 -8.74 9.19 -10.56
C ARG A 199 -8.61 8.93 -9.06
N LEU A 200 -8.24 9.93 -8.27
CA LEU A 200 -7.99 9.75 -6.85
C LEU A 200 -9.30 9.47 -6.12
N GLU A 201 -9.35 8.31 -5.46
CA GLU A 201 -10.50 7.81 -4.69
C GLU A 201 -10.21 7.84 -3.19
N GLU A 202 -8.94 7.67 -2.80
CA GLU A 202 -8.49 7.67 -1.40
C GLU A 202 -7.29 8.58 -1.16
N LEU A 203 -7.38 9.41 -0.11
CA LEU A 203 -6.33 10.30 0.34
C LEU A 203 -6.11 10.12 1.85
N LEU A 204 -4.86 9.87 2.23
CA LEU A 204 -4.41 9.93 3.61
C LEU A 204 -3.30 10.96 3.72
N ILE A 205 -3.42 11.89 4.66
CA ILE A 205 -2.37 12.84 5.01
C ILE A 205 -2.17 12.78 6.50
N ASP A 206 -0.96 12.47 6.91
CA ASP A 206 -0.56 12.32 8.30
C ASP A 206 0.65 13.21 8.55
N CYS A 207 0.40 14.33 9.22
CA CYS A 207 1.41 15.29 9.66
C CYS A 207 1.71 15.16 11.15
N SER A 208 1.28 14.06 11.80
CA SER A 208 1.43 13.89 13.26
C SER A 208 2.88 13.85 13.74
N THR A 209 3.83 13.75 12.82
CA THR A 209 5.27 13.69 13.10
C THR A 209 5.95 15.04 12.88
N VAL A 210 5.25 16.03 12.31
CA VAL A 210 5.77 17.38 12.07
C VAL A 210 5.66 18.20 13.36
N PRO A 211 6.74 18.87 13.80
CA PRO A 211 6.68 19.82 14.91
C PRO A 211 5.64 20.92 14.67
N GLU A 212 4.87 21.26 15.70
CA GLU A 212 3.80 22.27 15.68
C GLU A 212 4.30 23.62 15.15
N GLU A 213 5.51 24.03 15.55
CA GLU A 213 6.10 25.31 15.17
C GLU A 213 6.32 25.44 13.66
N LEU A 214 6.48 24.32 12.96
CA LEU A 214 6.65 24.30 11.50
C LEU A 214 5.31 24.29 10.75
N LEU A 215 4.23 23.86 11.39
CA LEU A 215 2.90 23.88 10.81
C LEU A 215 2.19 25.22 11.02
N GLN A 216 2.65 26.04 11.98
CA GLN A 216 2.00 27.30 12.32
C GLN A 216 1.93 28.26 11.12
N GLY A 217 0.71 28.65 10.74
CA GLY A 217 0.45 29.54 9.60
C GLY A 217 0.56 28.88 8.23
N VAL A 218 0.84 27.57 8.18
CA VAL A 218 0.86 26.81 6.93
C VAL A 218 -0.56 26.41 6.56
N SER A 219 -0.95 26.71 5.33
CA SER A 219 -2.19 26.23 4.74
C SER A 219 -1.91 25.70 3.34
N ILE A 220 -2.28 24.44 3.11
CA ILE A 220 -1.93 23.68 1.92
C ILE A 220 -3.21 23.33 1.18
N ASN A 221 -3.36 23.91 -0.02
CA ASN A 221 -4.44 23.57 -0.93
C ASN A 221 -4.03 22.40 -1.82
N ILE A 222 -4.10 21.19 -1.26
CA ILE A 222 -3.64 19.97 -1.90
C ILE A 222 -4.46 19.74 -3.18
N PHE A 223 -3.81 19.42 -4.30
CA PHE A 223 -4.43 19.23 -5.62
C PHE A 223 -5.29 20.43 -6.10
N GLY A 224 -4.99 21.63 -5.61
CA GLY A 224 -5.76 22.84 -5.92
C GLY A 224 -7.17 22.81 -5.34
N GLY A 225 -7.46 21.87 -4.43
CA GLY A 225 -8.76 21.70 -3.80
C GLY A 225 -9.74 20.87 -4.64
N VAL A 226 -9.27 20.19 -5.70
CA VAL A 226 -10.14 19.47 -6.64
C VAL A 226 -9.69 18.01 -6.83
N ALA A 227 -10.57 17.08 -6.48
CA ALA A 227 -10.44 15.65 -6.76
C ALA A 227 -11.84 15.03 -6.85
N ASP A 228 -12.47 15.09 -8.02
CA ASP A 228 -13.91 14.81 -8.18
C ASP A 228 -14.34 13.37 -7.81
N ARG A 229 -13.38 12.43 -7.83
CA ARG A 229 -13.59 11.02 -7.50
C ARG A 229 -13.21 10.67 -6.07
N LEU A 230 -12.76 11.64 -5.27
CA LEU A 230 -12.34 11.38 -3.90
C LEU A 230 -13.55 10.93 -3.08
N ARG A 231 -13.40 9.82 -2.37
CA ARG A 231 -14.45 9.21 -1.52
C ARG A 231 -13.97 8.95 -0.11
N HIS A 232 -12.67 8.67 0.05
CA HIS A 232 -12.09 8.27 1.32
C HIS A 232 -11.00 9.26 1.72
N VAL A 233 -11.19 9.92 2.85
CA VAL A 233 -10.24 10.92 3.35
C VAL A 233 -9.89 10.63 4.80
N THR A 234 -8.60 10.50 5.07
CA THR A 234 -8.04 10.43 6.43
C THR A 234 -7.04 11.57 6.61
N LEU A 235 -7.24 12.39 7.62
CA LEU A 235 -6.38 13.52 7.93
C LEU A 235 -5.93 13.47 9.39
N CYS A 236 -4.62 13.48 9.62
CA CYS A 236 -4.02 13.56 10.95
C CYS A 236 -3.16 14.81 11.04
N ASP A 237 -3.56 15.77 11.88
CA ASP A 237 -2.95 17.10 12.02
C ASP A 237 -2.75 17.85 10.68
N PRO A 238 -3.76 17.89 9.77
CA PRO A 238 -3.56 18.41 8.42
C PRO A 238 -3.48 19.95 8.40
N PRO A 239 -2.49 20.56 7.74
CA PRO A 239 -2.49 22.00 7.49
C PRO A 239 -3.38 22.34 6.28
N VAL A 240 -4.63 21.89 6.24
CA VAL A 240 -5.53 22.08 5.08
C VAL A 240 -6.66 23.08 5.39
N PRO A 241 -7.14 23.85 4.40
CA PRO A 241 -8.37 24.62 4.57
C PRO A 241 -9.57 23.69 4.76
N TRP A 242 -10.27 23.78 5.89
CA TRP A 242 -11.48 23.00 6.17
C TRP A 242 -12.67 23.36 5.27
N SER A 243 -12.60 24.49 4.58
CA SER A 243 -13.54 24.90 3.52
C SER A 243 -13.22 24.31 2.13
N SER A 244 -12.21 23.45 2.03
CA SER A 244 -11.79 22.83 0.76
C SER A 244 -12.88 21.93 0.17
N ARG A 245 -13.04 22.00 -1.17
CA ARG A 245 -13.97 21.12 -1.90
C ARG A 245 -13.54 19.66 -1.91
N LEU A 246 -12.29 19.35 -1.55
CA LEU A 246 -11.83 17.97 -1.33
C LEU A 246 -12.64 17.26 -0.23
N LEU A 247 -13.20 18.01 0.71
CA LEU A 247 -13.97 17.48 1.83
C LEU A 247 -15.48 17.44 1.52
N SER A 248 -15.84 17.27 0.24
CA SER A 248 -17.23 17.17 -0.21
C SER A 248 -17.48 15.83 -0.89
N ARG A 249 -18.73 15.35 -0.82
CA ARG A 249 -19.18 14.10 -1.45
C ARG A 249 -18.36 12.87 -1.05
N LEU A 250 -17.89 12.86 0.20
CA LEU A 250 -17.13 11.75 0.76
C LEU A 250 -18.05 10.62 1.24
N GLU A 251 -17.53 9.39 1.16
CA GLU A 251 -18.13 8.19 1.75
C GLU A 251 -17.49 7.86 3.09
N THR A 252 -16.19 8.13 3.26
CA THR A 252 -15.52 8.00 4.56
C THR A 252 -14.67 9.24 4.85
N LEU A 253 -14.78 9.73 6.08
CA LEU A 253 -14.00 10.85 6.58
C LEU A 253 -13.49 10.54 7.98
N SER A 254 -12.18 10.54 8.15
CA SER A 254 -11.51 10.42 9.44
C SER A 254 -10.65 11.64 9.67
N ILE A 255 -10.86 12.35 10.78
CA ILE A 255 -10.07 13.51 11.17
C ILE A 255 -9.50 13.23 12.56
N SER A 256 -8.20 13.39 12.70
CA SER A 256 -7.50 13.41 13.99
C SER A 256 -6.73 14.71 14.09
N SER A 257 -6.89 15.44 15.19
CA SER A 257 -6.06 16.63 15.41
C SER A 257 -5.73 16.80 16.88
N ARG A 258 -4.44 16.71 17.20
CA ARG A 258 -3.91 16.86 18.57
C ARG A 258 -3.74 18.32 18.97
N ASP A 259 -3.56 19.19 17.98
CA ASP A 259 -3.38 20.63 18.15
C ASP A 259 -4.66 21.39 17.77
N ALA A 260 -5.08 22.29 18.65
CA ALA A 260 -6.24 23.15 18.46
C ALA A 260 -6.13 24.07 17.23
N HIS A 261 -4.93 24.42 16.77
CA HIS A 261 -4.73 25.31 15.62
C HIS A 261 -5.07 24.64 14.28
N PHE A 262 -4.90 23.33 14.18
CA PHE A 262 -5.23 22.56 12.97
C PHE A 262 -6.60 21.90 13.06
N ALA A 263 -7.17 21.79 14.26
CA ALA A 263 -8.50 21.27 14.48
C ALA A 263 -9.57 22.10 13.75
N PRO A 264 -10.53 21.45 13.06
CA PRO A 264 -11.68 22.17 12.52
C PRO A 264 -12.57 22.67 13.65
N THR A 265 -13.12 23.87 13.48
CA THR A 265 -14.18 24.39 14.33
C THR A 265 -15.46 23.56 14.17
N THR A 266 -16.37 23.63 15.15
CA THR A 266 -17.65 22.91 15.04
C THR A 266 -18.50 23.36 13.84
N SER A 267 -18.43 24.64 13.46
CA SER A 267 -19.09 25.16 12.26
C SER A 267 -18.48 24.60 10.98
N GLU A 268 -17.16 24.40 10.94
CA GLU A 268 -16.48 23.75 9.81
C GLU A 268 -16.82 22.27 9.72
N ILE A 269 -16.83 21.54 10.84
CA ILE A 269 -17.24 20.12 10.87
C ILE A 269 -18.66 19.98 10.33
N THR A 270 -19.61 20.76 10.86
CA THR A 270 -21.00 20.72 10.38
C THR A 270 -21.12 21.11 8.91
N ALA A 271 -20.33 22.09 8.44
CA ALA A 271 -20.29 22.46 7.03
C ALA A 271 -19.73 21.33 6.13
N ILE A 272 -18.71 20.59 6.58
CA ILE A 272 -18.16 19.44 5.88
C ILE A 272 -19.20 18.31 5.82
N LEU A 273 -19.83 17.98 6.95
CA LEU A 273 -20.85 16.94 7.02
C LEU A 273 -22.04 17.24 6.09
N ARG A 274 -22.50 18.51 6.03
CA ARG A 274 -23.56 18.92 5.07
C ARG A 274 -23.18 18.72 3.61
N GLN A 275 -21.88 18.76 3.29
CA GLN A 275 -21.38 18.54 1.94
C GLN A 275 -21.19 17.06 1.60
N CYS A 276 -21.42 16.15 2.56
CA CYS A 276 -21.24 14.71 2.40
C CYS A 276 -22.53 13.93 2.74
N PRO A 277 -23.61 14.07 1.93
CA PRO A 277 -24.88 13.39 2.21
C PRO A 277 -24.79 11.85 2.12
N ASP A 278 -23.82 11.33 1.36
CA ASP A 278 -23.58 9.90 1.15
C ASP A 278 -22.53 9.31 2.12
N LEU A 279 -22.16 10.06 3.17
CA LEU A 279 -21.15 9.63 4.14
C LEU A 279 -21.61 8.38 4.89
N ARG A 280 -20.79 7.34 4.88
CA ARG A 280 -21.03 6.02 5.50
C ARG A 280 -20.25 5.81 6.78
N ALA A 281 -19.02 6.34 6.83
CA ALA A 281 -18.19 6.31 8.02
C ALA A 281 -17.65 7.70 8.34
N PHE A 282 -17.84 8.12 9.58
CA PHE A 282 -17.26 9.36 10.10
C PHE A 282 -16.55 9.07 11.40
N SER A 283 -15.30 9.50 11.49
CA SER A 283 -14.49 9.38 12.70
C SER A 283 -13.81 10.69 13.01
N LEU A 284 -13.88 11.08 14.28
CA LEU A 284 -13.27 12.30 14.77
C LEU A 284 -12.54 12.04 16.08
N PHE A 285 -11.23 12.18 16.05
CA PHE A 285 -10.33 11.83 17.15
C PHE A 285 -9.56 13.05 17.66
N GLU A 286 -9.32 13.03 18.96
CA GLU A 286 -8.37 13.88 19.67
C GLU A 286 -8.58 15.40 19.58
N LEU A 287 -9.70 15.91 19.04
CA LEU A 287 -9.94 17.36 19.04
C LEU A 287 -9.95 17.90 20.47
N GLY A 288 -8.94 18.68 20.82
CA GLY A 288 -8.91 19.41 22.08
C GLY A 288 -7.53 19.82 22.56
N GLY A 289 -7.21 21.09 22.33
CA GLY A 289 -6.56 21.92 23.34
C GLY A 289 -7.60 22.70 24.13
N ASP A 290 -7.24 23.26 25.29
CA ASP A 290 -8.12 24.08 26.14
C ASP A 290 -8.66 25.34 25.42
N GLU A 291 -8.11 25.66 24.25
CA GLU A 291 -8.36 26.89 23.48
C GLU A 291 -9.32 26.71 22.28
N ILE A 292 -9.92 25.53 22.06
CA ILE A 292 -10.89 25.39 20.96
C ILE A 292 -12.08 26.33 21.22
N HIS A 293 -12.09 27.45 20.51
CA HIS A 293 -13.14 28.44 20.60
C HIS A 293 -14.45 27.86 20.07
N VAL A 294 -15.38 27.65 20.99
CA VAL A 294 -16.77 27.40 20.65
C VAL A 294 -17.37 28.71 20.15
N SER A 295 -17.10 29.01 18.88
CA SER A 295 -17.53 30.26 18.26
C SER A 295 -18.97 30.11 17.78
N GLY A 296 -19.83 31.05 18.19
CA GLY A 296 -21.23 31.15 17.74
C GLY A 296 -22.27 30.71 18.77
N ALA A 297 -23.45 31.35 18.68
CA ALA A 297 -24.64 30.99 19.44
C ALA A 297 -25.01 29.52 19.25
N ALA A 298 -25.77 28.95 20.19
CA ALA A 298 -26.26 27.59 20.09
C ALA A 298 -26.96 27.39 18.72
N PRO A 299 -26.70 26.26 18.03
CA PRO A 299 -27.26 26.02 16.70
C PRO A 299 -28.78 26.09 16.77
N SER A 300 -29.38 26.86 15.86
CA SER A 300 -30.83 26.87 15.67
C SER A 300 -31.29 25.51 15.15
N GLU A 301 -32.49 25.04 15.50
CA GLU A 301 -33.02 23.74 15.04
C GLU A 301 -32.95 23.56 13.51
N ALA A 302 -33.01 24.66 12.76
CA ALA A 302 -32.87 24.69 11.31
C ALA A 302 -31.49 24.27 10.77
N GLU A 303 -30.46 24.13 11.62
CA GLU A 303 -29.09 23.81 11.20
C GLU A 303 -28.70 22.34 11.29
N THR A 304 -29.66 21.48 11.66
CA THR A 304 -29.47 20.04 11.83
C THR A 304 -29.03 19.36 10.52
N VAL A 305 -27.91 18.65 10.57
CA VAL A 305 -27.31 17.92 9.44
C VAL A 305 -27.86 16.50 9.39
N HIS A 306 -28.50 16.14 8.28
CA HIS A 306 -29.01 14.79 8.06
C HIS A 306 -27.99 13.94 7.29
N LEU A 307 -27.62 12.79 7.86
CA LEU A 307 -26.67 11.84 7.29
C LEU A 307 -27.35 10.45 7.19
N PRO A 308 -28.24 10.26 6.20
CA PRO A 308 -29.09 9.06 6.11
C PRO A 308 -28.32 7.79 5.73
N ALA A 309 -27.12 7.91 5.19
CA ALA A 309 -26.28 6.76 4.79
C ALA A 309 -25.23 6.39 5.84
N LEU A 310 -25.13 7.15 6.95
CA LEU A 310 -24.06 6.97 7.92
C LEU A 310 -24.30 5.72 8.76
N THR A 311 -23.46 4.70 8.58
CA THR A 311 -23.54 3.43 9.30
C THR A 311 -22.54 3.33 10.45
N SER A 312 -21.40 4.02 10.35
CA SER A 312 -20.34 4.01 11.35
C SER A 312 -19.99 5.43 11.81
N PHE A 313 -20.05 5.67 13.12
CA PHE A 313 -19.85 7.00 13.71
C PHE A 313 -18.97 6.91 14.97
N VAL A 314 -17.76 7.47 14.89
CA VAL A 314 -16.79 7.47 16.00
C VAL A 314 -16.48 8.91 16.41
N LEU A 315 -16.67 9.23 17.68
CA LEU A 315 -16.40 10.56 18.24
C LEU A 315 -15.61 10.43 19.54
N GLN A 316 -14.31 10.69 19.47
CA GLN A 316 -13.39 10.63 20.61
C GLN A 316 -12.77 12.00 20.85
N LEU A 317 -13.36 12.79 21.75
CA LEU A 317 -12.99 14.22 21.94
C LEU A 317 -12.56 14.51 23.38
N ARG A 318 -11.73 15.54 23.56
CA ARG A 318 -11.35 16.02 24.91
C ARG A 318 -12.24 17.15 25.41
N ASN A 319 -12.92 17.85 24.50
CA ASN A 319 -13.81 18.98 24.82
C ASN A 319 -15.29 18.56 24.79
N ALA A 320 -15.92 18.53 25.98
CA ALA A 320 -17.32 18.12 26.14
C ALA A 320 -18.31 19.09 25.48
N GLU A 321 -17.99 20.39 25.38
CA GLU A 321 -18.86 21.36 24.73
C GLU A 321 -18.91 21.14 23.21
N VAL A 322 -17.75 20.94 22.59
CA VAL A 322 -17.63 20.59 21.17
C VAL A 322 -18.35 19.26 20.89
N PHE A 323 -18.15 18.26 21.75
CA PHE A 323 -18.84 16.98 21.67
C PHE A 323 -20.37 17.14 21.64
N ASN A 324 -20.94 17.84 22.64
CA ASN A 324 -22.38 18.04 22.74
C ASN A 324 -22.93 18.85 21.56
N ARG A 325 -22.18 19.84 21.07
CA ARG A 325 -22.57 20.65 19.91
C ARG A 325 -22.60 19.83 18.62
N ILE A 326 -21.61 18.97 18.39
CA ILE A 326 -21.61 18.07 17.23
C ILE A 326 -22.80 17.11 17.30
N ILE A 327 -22.98 16.39 18.41
CA ILE A 327 -24.07 15.40 18.56
C ILE A 327 -25.44 16.04 18.38
N SER A 328 -25.68 17.22 18.97
CA SER A 328 -26.98 17.91 18.82
C SER A 328 -27.24 18.39 17.39
N SER A 329 -26.17 18.65 16.62
CA SER A 329 -26.25 19.17 15.25
C SER A 329 -26.46 18.11 14.17
N ILE A 330 -26.44 16.81 14.49
CA ILE A 330 -26.51 15.73 13.48
C ILE A 330 -27.72 14.81 13.67
N ARG A 331 -28.17 14.18 12.58
CA ARG A 331 -29.17 13.10 12.56
C ARG A 331 -28.65 11.96 11.70
N ILE A 332 -28.59 10.76 12.28
CA ILE A 332 -27.89 9.59 11.74
C ILE A 332 -28.78 8.33 11.82
N PRO A 333 -29.94 8.31 11.14
CA PRO A 333 -30.98 7.29 11.33
C PRO A 333 -30.57 5.88 10.90
N ALA A 334 -29.51 5.73 10.10
CA ALA A 334 -29.00 4.45 9.63
C ALA A 334 -27.75 3.95 10.41
N CYS A 335 -27.37 4.64 11.48
CA CYS A 335 -26.16 4.32 12.23
C CYS A 335 -26.30 2.99 12.97
N THR A 336 -25.42 2.04 12.66
CA THR A 336 -25.39 0.70 13.28
C THR A 336 -24.20 0.54 14.22
N GLU A 337 -23.12 1.28 13.97
CA GLU A 337 -21.89 1.26 14.75
C GLU A 337 -21.65 2.67 15.28
N PHE A 338 -21.62 2.82 16.60
CA PHE A 338 -21.28 4.08 17.24
C PHE A 338 -20.28 3.84 18.37
N ASP A 339 -19.25 4.67 18.42
CA ASP A 339 -18.27 4.70 19.51
C ASP A 339 -18.05 6.15 19.94
N LEU A 340 -18.29 6.44 21.21
CA LEU A 340 -18.29 7.80 21.72
C LEU A 340 -17.50 7.85 23.02
N GLU A 341 -16.36 8.51 22.98
CA GLU A 341 -15.49 8.70 24.14
C GLU A 341 -15.26 10.20 24.36
N CYS A 342 -15.46 10.65 25.60
CA CYS A 342 -15.15 12.02 26.00
C CYS A 342 -14.14 11.99 27.14
N PHE A 343 -12.92 12.46 26.88
CA PHE A 343 -11.84 12.48 27.86
C PHE A 343 -11.90 13.78 28.69
N TYR A 344 -12.25 13.68 29.97
CA TYR A 344 -12.20 14.82 30.88
C TYR A 344 -10.78 14.98 31.43
N SER A 345 -10.16 16.14 31.23
CA SER A 345 -8.79 16.42 31.67
C SER A 345 -8.62 16.49 33.19
N THR A 346 -9.69 16.55 34.00
CA THR A 346 -9.57 16.67 35.46
C THR A 346 -10.67 15.95 36.26
N GLY A 347 -10.33 14.85 36.92
CA GLY A 347 -10.70 14.62 38.32
C GLY A 347 -12.07 14.03 38.71
N ASN A 348 -13.05 13.80 37.83
CA ASN A 348 -14.16 12.88 38.15
C ASN A 348 -15.06 12.54 36.93
N PRO A 349 -15.13 11.28 36.44
CA PRO A 349 -15.56 11.05 35.05
C PRO A 349 -17.02 10.64 34.80
N PHE A 350 -17.88 10.37 35.80
CA PHE A 350 -19.07 9.52 35.53
C PHE A 350 -20.47 10.01 35.94
N SER A 351 -20.67 11.04 36.77
CA SER A 351 -22.02 11.25 37.35
C SER A 351 -22.95 12.22 36.61
N SER A 352 -22.44 13.25 35.93
CA SER A 352 -23.28 14.26 35.24
C SER A 352 -23.32 14.09 33.71
N GLY A 353 -22.21 13.70 33.07
CA GLY A 353 -22.11 13.59 31.61
C GLY A 353 -22.98 12.48 31.00
N ALA A 354 -23.10 11.33 31.68
CA ALA A 354 -23.82 10.17 31.16
C ALA A 354 -25.33 10.41 30.91
N ARG A 355 -25.97 11.32 31.66
CA ARG A 355 -27.41 11.63 31.47
C ARG A 355 -27.66 12.50 30.24
N HIS A 356 -26.80 13.51 29.99
CA HIS A 356 -26.91 14.32 28.78
C HIS A 356 -26.61 13.51 27.52
N PHE A 357 -25.67 12.58 27.63
CA PHE A 357 -25.28 11.67 26.57
C PHE A 357 -26.47 10.85 26.04
N THR A 358 -27.23 10.18 26.93
CA THR A 358 -28.36 9.34 26.50
C THR A 358 -29.48 10.13 25.81
N SER A 359 -29.78 11.34 26.28
CA SER A 359 -30.81 12.20 25.66
C SER A 359 -30.38 12.70 24.28
N ALA A 360 -29.13 13.15 24.14
CA ALA A 360 -28.62 13.66 22.87
C ALA A 360 -28.53 12.52 21.84
N LEU A 361 -28.11 11.33 22.27
CA LEU A 361 -28.07 10.14 21.43
C LEU A 361 -29.46 9.72 20.94
N SER A 362 -30.46 9.75 21.83
CA SER A 362 -31.84 9.44 21.47
C SER A 362 -32.47 10.42 20.48
N SER A 363 -31.90 11.62 20.37
CA SER A 363 -32.34 12.64 19.40
C SER A 363 -31.59 12.56 18.08
N ALA A 364 -30.40 11.96 18.08
CA ALA A 364 -29.55 11.83 16.90
C ALA A 364 -29.95 10.62 16.04
N ILE A 365 -30.41 9.53 16.68
CA ILE A 365 -31.05 8.37 16.05
C ILE A 365 -32.51 8.70 15.77
#